data_AF-A0A5J5FT23-F1
#
_entry.id   AF-A0A5J5FT23-F1
#
_cell.length_a   1.000
_cell.length_b   1.000
_cell.length_c   1.000
_cell.angle_alpha   90.00
_cell.angle_beta   90.00
_cell.angle_gamma   90.00
#
_symmetry.space_group_name_H-M   'P 1'
#
loop_
_entity.id
_entity.type
_entity.pdbx_description
1 polymer ?
#
loop_
_entity_poly.entity_id
_entity_poly.type
_entity_poly.pdbx_seq_one_letter_code
_entity_poly.pdbx_strand_id
1 'polypeptide(L)'
;MTTKLILGFIGNGKSANRYHLPFILSRADKILTKTIYSATASRDRWPQLPGVTYTDNLDVLLGDPEIQVVVVSTPSALHYDFALKVLQAGKHCVVEKPFTHTEEEAQTLFNVAKEKGLMVQCYQNRRFDSDFLTTQKVIESGKLGDLLEVEMHYDYYRPSVPESVKEFSAINSYLYGHGCHTLDQVISYFGVPDHVRYDVRQLLGDGRMNDYFDVDMYYGTLKVSVKSSYFRVKERPSFVAYGKKGMFIKYSKDKQEHHLKLFYMPDNVDFGQDAPEDYGVLTWMDNTGVYHEEKVVTEQGDYARYYDALYETLINGKEKLVKDDETLLQIKLLETGISGLN
;
A
#
# COMPACT_ATOMS: atom_id res chain seq x y z
N MET A 1 -24.01 -11.93 -19.42
CA MET A 1 -22.65 -12.41 -19.12
C MET A 1 -21.88 -11.23 -18.59
N THR A 2 -21.35 -11.29 -17.37
CA THR A 2 -20.50 -10.23 -16.82
C THR A 2 -19.20 -10.17 -17.62
N THR A 3 -18.87 -9.00 -18.15
CA THR A 3 -17.60 -8.78 -18.86
C THR A 3 -16.47 -8.96 -17.86
N LYS A 4 -15.59 -9.94 -18.10
CA LYS A 4 -14.40 -10.14 -17.26
C LYS A 4 -13.34 -9.13 -17.63
N LEU A 5 -12.59 -8.66 -16.63
CA LEU A 5 -11.41 -7.83 -16.82
C LEU A 5 -10.19 -8.71 -17.08
N ILE A 6 -9.52 -8.52 -18.21
CA ILE A 6 -8.36 -9.34 -18.62
C ILE A 6 -7.05 -8.59 -18.33
N LEU A 7 -6.19 -9.22 -17.53
CA LEU A 7 -4.94 -8.66 -17.02
C LEU A 7 -3.71 -9.31 -17.66
N GLY A 8 -2.67 -8.51 -17.82
CA GLY A 8 -1.29 -8.96 -17.98
C GLY A 8 -0.41 -8.52 -16.80
N PHE A 9 0.75 -9.15 -16.62
CA PHE A 9 1.75 -8.74 -15.64
C PHE A 9 3.09 -8.47 -16.30
N ILE A 10 3.79 -7.43 -15.85
CA ILE A 10 5.21 -7.24 -16.08
C ILE A 10 5.90 -7.54 -14.73
N GLY A 11 6.65 -8.64 -14.71
CA GLY A 11 7.28 -9.20 -13.51
C GLY A 11 6.59 -10.47 -13.03
N ASN A 12 7.38 -11.53 -12.81
CA ASN A 12 6.94 -12.79 -12.20
C ASN A 12 7.60 -13.00 -10.82
N GLY A 13 7.77 -11.91 -10.08
CA GLY A 13 8.49 -11.89 -8.80
C GLY A 13 7.64 -12.30 -7.61
N LYS A 14 8.15 -11.98 -6.41
CA LYS A 14 7.42 -12.20 -5.14
C LYS A 14 6.12 -11.41 -5.11
N SER A 15 6.11 -10.17 -5.60
CA SER A 15 4.92 -9.32 -5.60
C SER A 15 3.79 -9.94 -6.41
N ALA A 16 4.02 -10.28 -7.69
CA ALA A 16 3.03 -10.97 -8.52
C ALA A 16 2.48 -12.23 -7.82
N ASN A 17 3.37 -13.13 -7.38
CA ASN A 17 2.96 -14.46 -6.91
C ASN A 17 2.42 -14.52 -5.49
N ARG A 18 2.70 -13.53 -4.63
CA ARG A 18 2.19 -13.50 -3.24
C ARG A 18 1.17 -12.43 -2.99
N TYR A 19 1.32 -11.26 -3.60
CA TYR A 19 0.55 -10.07 -3.21
C TYR A 19 -0.51 -9.66 -4.22
N HIS A 20 -0.50 -10.26 -5.42
CA HIS A 20 -1.47 -9.98 -6.48
C HIS A 20 -2.27 -11.22 -6.90
N LEU A 21 -1.58 -12.24 -7.43
CA LEU A 21 -2.23 -13.42 -8.03
C LEU A 21 -3.17 -14.16 -7.07
N PRO A 22 -2.84 -14.40 -5.78
CA PRO A 22 -3.78 -15.07 -4.87
C PRO A 22 -5.13 -14.36 -4.75
N PHE A 23 -5.15 -13.03 -4.75
CA PHE A 23 -6.36 -12.23 -4.66
C PHE A 23 -7.10 -12.11 -5.99
N ILE A 24 -6.39 -12.13 -7.13
CA ILE A 24 -7.03 -12.17 -8.44
C ILE A 24 -7.69 -13.54 -8.68
N LEU A 25 -7.01 -14.63 -8.30
CA LEU A 25 -7.51 -15.99 -8.47
C LEU A 25 -8.77 -16.24 -7.65
N SER A 26 -8.90 -15.61 -6.47
CA SER A 26 -10.15 -15.62 -5.68
C SER A 26 -11.29 -14.77 -6.27
N ARG A 27 -11.06 -14.12 -7.42
CA ARG A 27 -12.03 -13.32 -8.20
C ARG A 27 -12.09 -13.78 -9.66
N ALA A 28 -11.83 -15.06 -9.93
CA ALA A 28 -11.80 -15.62 -11.29
C ALA A 28 -13.13 -15.48 -12.07
N ASP A 29 -14.24 -15.22 -11.39
CA ASP A 29 -15.54 -14.89 -11.98
C ASP A 29 -15.56 -13.48 -12.62
N LYS A 30 -14.73 -12.55 -12.14
CA LYS A 30 -14.65 -11.15 -12.61
C LYS A 30 -13.34 -10.82 -13.34
N ILE A 31 -12.23 -11.42 -12.95
CA ILE A 31 -10.88 -11.01 -13.37
C ILE A 31 -10.08 -12.24 -13.81
N LEU A 32 -9.37 -12.14 -14.93
CA LEU A 32 -8.50 -13.20 -15.43
C LEU A 32 -7.11 -12.65 -15.69
N THR A 33 -6.08 -13.41 -15.31
CA THR A 33 -4.71 -13.17 -15.77
C THR A 33 -4.48 -13.97 -17.05
N LYS A 34 -4.08 -13.31 -18.13
CA LYS A 34 -3.84 -13.94 -19.43
C LYS A 34 -2.36 -14.15 -19.71
N THR A 35 -1.53 -13.14 -19.43
CA THR A 35 -0.10 -13.17 -19.78
C THR A 35 0.77 -12.61 -18.66
N ILE A 36 1.89 -13.27 -18.39
CA ILE A 36 2.92 -12.80 -17.46
C ILE A 36 4.24 -12.68 -18.24
N TYR A 37 4.73 -11.45 -18.35
CA TYR A 37 6.04 -11.13 -18.87
C TYR A 37 7.10 -11.23 -17.76
N SER A 38 8.21 -11.91 -18.04
CA SER A 38 9.41 -11.92 -17.21
C SER A 38 10.64 -11.91 -18.12
N ALA A 39 11.50 -10.90 -17.98
CA ALA A 39 12.79 -10.86 -18.68
C ALA A 39 13.68 -12.08 -18.36
N THR A 40 13.35 -12.82 -17.30
CA THR A 40 14.04 -14.04 -16.90
C THR A 40 13.10 -15.25 -16.89
N ALA A 41 12.08 -15.30 -17.76
CA ALA A 41 11.07 -16.36 -17.78
C ALA A 41 11.67 -17.78 -17.70
N SER A 42 12.81 -18.02 -18.36
CA SER A 42 13.55 -19.29 -18.34
C SER A 42 14.17 -19.67 -16.99
N ARG A 43 14.24 -18.74 -16.03
CA ARG A 43 14.83 -18.89 -14.69
C ARG A 43 13.83 -18.60 -13.57
N ASP A 44 12.55 -18.46 -13.90
CA ASP A 44 11.52 -18.21 -12.92
C ASP A 44 11.36 -19.42 -11.99
N ARG A 45 11.25 -19.14 -10.69
CA ARG A 45 11.16 -20.16 -9.63
C ARG A 45 9.74 -20.42 -9.16
N TRP A 46 8.77 -19.67 -9.69
CA TRP A 46 7.37 -19.76 -9.32
C TRP A 46 6.63 -20.73 -10.23
N PRO A 47 5.69 -21.54 -9.70
CA PRO A 47 4.90 -22.46 -10.53
C PRO A 47 4.05 -21.67 -11.53
N GLN A 48 3.91 -22.23 -12.73
CA GLN A 48 3.05 -21.63 -13.76
C GLN A 48 1.57 -21.88 -13.45
N LEU A 49 0.75 -20.86 -13.70
CA LEU A 49 -0.70 -20.97 -13.62
C LEU A 49 -1.28 -21.62 -14.89
N PRO A 50 -2.22 -22.58 -14.77
CA PRO A 50 -2.90 -23.16 -15.93
C PRO A 50 -3.60 -22.08 -16.77
N GLY A 51 -3.42 -22.14 -18.09
CA GLY A 51 -4.06 -21.21 -19.02
C GLY A 51 -3.43 -19.81 -19.10
N VAL A 52 -2.34 -19.56 -18.37
CA VAL A 52 -1.60 -18.29 -18.43
C VAL A 52 -0.38 -18.43 -19.36
N THR A 53 -0.22 -17.50 -20.28
CA THR A 53 0.98 -17.42 -21.14
C THR A 53 2.13 -16.76 -20.37
N TYR A 54 3.26 -17.46 -20.27
CA TYR A 54 4.51 -16.88 -19.74
C TYR A 54 5.44 -16.56 -20.91
N THR A 55 6.02 -15.36 -20.92
CA THR A 55 6.85 -14.88 -22.03
C THR A 55 7.98 -13.97 -21.54
N ASP A 56 9.08 -13.95 -22.27
CA ASP A 56 10.18 -12.97 -22.14
C ASP A 56 10.14 -11.92 -23.26
N ASN A 57 9.12 -11.95 -24.12
CA ASN A 57 8.86 -10.96 -25.15
C ASN A 57 7.74 -10.02 -24.70
N LEU A 58 8.08 -8.76 -24.44
CA LEU A 58 7.13 -7.76 -23.95
C LEU A 58 6.03 -7.46 -24.99
N ASP A 59 6.33 -7.54 -26.28
CA ASP A 59 5.39 -7.24 -27.36
C ASP A 59 4.23 -8.25 -27.42
N VAL A 60 4.46 -9.49 -26.97
CA VAL A 60 3.40 -10.51 -26.85
C VAL A 60 2.34 -10.06 -25.85
N LEU A 61 2.74 -9.39 -24.76
CA LEU A 61 1.82 -8.88 -23.75
C LEU A 61 1.20 -7.55 -24.16
N LEU A 62 2.00 -6.60 -24.65
CA LEU A 62 1.51 -5.25 -24.99
C LEU A 62 0.66 -5.23 -26.27
N GLY A 63 0.96 -6.11 -27.22
CA GLY A 63 0.25 -6.22 -28.50
C GLY A 63 -1.04 -7.04 -28.44
N ASP A 64 -1.33 -7.73 -27.32
CA ASP A 64 -2.52 -8.55 -27.18
C ASP A 64 -3.78 -7.67 -27.04
N PRO A 65 -4.72 -7.70 -28.00
CA PRO A 65 -5.90 -6.84 -27.97
C PRO A 65 -6.89 -7.19 -26.85
N GLU A 66 -6.84 -8.41 -26.30
CA GLU A 66 -7.73 -8.83 -25.22
C GLU A 66 -7.28 -8.33 -23.85
N ILE A 67 -5.98 -8.10 -23.64
CA ILE A 67 -5.46 -7.56 -22.37
C ILE A 67 -5.90 -6.10 -22.25
N GLN A 68 -6.56 -5.76 -21.14
CA GLN A 68 -7.07 -4.42 -20.88
C GLN A 68 -6.18 -3.66 -19.88
N VAL A 69 -5.65 -4.39 -18.88
CA VAL A 69 -4.86 -3.82 -17.79
C VAL A 69 -3.54 -4.57 -17.66
N VAL A 70 -2.45 -3.85 -17.43
CA VAL A 70 -1.16 -4.45 -17.10
C VAL A 70 -0.74 -4.06 -15.69
N VAL A 71 -0.38 -5.06 -14.88
CA VAL A 71 0.18 -4.86 -13.54
C VAL A 71 1.70 -4.86 -13.63
N VAL A 72 2.33 -3.73 -13.30
CA VAL A 72 3.79 -3.57 -13.22
C VAL A 72 4.23 -3.90 -11.80
N SER A 73 4.93 -5.03 -11.64
CA SER A 73 5.42 -5.56 -10.36
C SER A 73 6.94 -5.85 -10.39
N THR A 74 7.66 -5.05 -11.17
CA THR A 74 9.12 -5.11 -11.32
C THR A 74 9.84 -4.45 -10.14
N PRO A 75 11.18 -4.46 -10.08
CA PRO A 75 11.89 -3.55 -9.17
C PRO A 75 11.46 -2.09 -9.38
N SER A 76 11.42 -1.32 -8.28
CA SER A 76 10.88 0.05 -8.22
C SER A 76 11.50 1.00 -9.23
N ALA A 77 12.82 0.91 -9.45
CA ALA A 77 13.53 1.75 -10.43
C ALA A 77 13.06 1.57 -11.88
N LEU A 78 12.29 0.51 -12.19
CA LEU A 78 11.76 0.23 -13.53
C LEU A 78 10.27 0.55 -13.67
N HIS A 79 9.61 1.00 -12.59
CA HIS A 79 8.16 1.25 -12.57
C HIS A 79 7.76 2.28 -13.62
N TYR A 80 8.42 3.44 -13.64
CA TYR A 80 8.12 4.52 -14.57
C TYR A 80 8.22 4.07 -16.03
N ASP A 81 9.36 3.49 -16.43
CA ASP A 81 9.60 3.07 -17.81
C ASP A 81 8.59 2.02 -18.29
N PHE A 82 8.27 1.03 -17.45
CA PHE A 82 7.28 0.02 -17.83
C PHE A 82 5.87 0.57 -17.83
N ALA A 83 5.48 1.40 -16.86
CA ALA A 83 4.16 2.03 -16.83
C ALA A 83 3.96 2.92 -18.06
N LEU A 84 4.97 3.69 -18.45
CA LEU A 84 4.92 4.51 -19.65
C LEU A 84 4.73 3.67 -20.91
N LYS A 85 5.47 2.55 -21.07
CA LYS A 85 5.29 1.62 -22.19
C LYS A 85 3.89 1.00 -22.24
N VAL A 86 3.34 0.62 -21.08
CA VAL A 86 1.97 0.09 -20.96
C VAL A 86 0.95 1.12 -21.45
N LEU A 87 1.04 2.35 -20.96
CA LEU A 87 0.13 3.43 -21.35
C LEU A 87 0.29 3.78 -22.84
N GLN A 88 1.52 3.83 -23.35
CA GLN A 88 1.79 4.06 -24.78
C GLN A 88 1.15 3.01 -25.68
N ALA A 89 1.15 1.73 -25.25
CA ALA A 89 0.49 0.62 -25.91
C ALA A 89 -1.04 0.62 -25.82
N GLY A 90 -1.66 1.62 -25.18
CA GLY A 90 -3.12 1.75 -25.11
C GLY A 90 -3.77 0.90 -24.01
N LYS A 91 -3.02 0.54 -22.96
CA LYS A 91 -3.49 -0.33 -21.88
C LYS A 91 -3.61 0.44 -20.56
N HIS A 92 -4.60 0.11 -19.74
CA HIS A 92 -4.63 0.60 -18.36
C HIS A 92 -3.45 0.01 -17.56
N CYS A 93 -3.01 0.70 -16.53
CA CYS A 93 -1.81 0.31 -15.79
C CYS A 93 -2.04 0.33 -14.27
N VAL A 94 -1.69 -0.76 -13.60
CA VAL A 94 -1.53 -0.79 -12.13
C VAL A 94 -0.05 -0.90 -11.84
N VAL A 95 0.46 -0.05 -10.96
CA VAL A 95 1.90 0.00 -10.63
C VAL A 95 2.08 -0.32 -9.16
N GLU A 96 3.04 -1.19 -8.85
CA GLU A 96 3.44 -1.45 -7.46
C GLU A 96 4.03 -0.21 -6.77
N LYS A 97 4.15 -0.31 -5.45
CA LYS A 97 4.74 0.75 -4.61
C LYS A 97 6.26 0.64 -4.60
N PRO A 98 7.00 1.76 -4.43
CA PRO A 98 6.54 3.14 -4.62
C PRO A 98 6.15 3.39 -6.09
N PHE A 99 5.17 4.27 -6.34
CA PHE A 99 4.59 4.47 -7.67
C PHE A 99 5.62 4.90 -8.73
N THR A 100 6.43 5.90 -8.40
CA THR A 100 7.54 6.44 -9.21
C THR A 100 8.67 6.91 -8.28
N HIS A 101 9.78 7.35 -8.86
CA HIS A 101 10.86 7.94 -8.08
C HIS A 101 10.56 9.38 -7.66
N THR A 102 10.04 10.19 -8.59
CA THR A 102 9.76 11.61 -8.39
C THR A 102 8.29 11.96 -8.65
N GLU A 103 7.85 13.10 -8.11
CA GLU A 103 6.52 13.66 -8.39
C GLU A 103 6.36 13.95 -9.90
N GLU A 104 7.42 14.40 -10.57
CA GLU A 104 7.42 14.70 -12.00
C GLU A 104 7.15 13.47 -12.87
N GLU A 105 7.77 12.33 -12.54
CA GLU A 105 7.49 11.06 -13.21
C GLU A 105 6.04 10.64 -13.03
N ALA A 106 5.49 10.74 -11.80
CA ALA A 106 4.09 10.42 -11.53
C ALA A 106 3.15 11.31 -12.35
N GLN A 107 3.40 12.62 -12.35
CA GLN A 107 2.62 13.60 -13.11
C GLN A 107 2.64 13.29 -14.61
N THR A 108 3.80 12.89 -15.14
CA THR A 108 3.94 12.46 -16.53
C THR A 108 3.06 11.25 -16.84
N LEU A 109 3.07 10.22 -16.00
CA LEU A 109 2.22 9.03 -16.20
C LEU A 109 0.72 9.39 -16.17
N PHE A 110 0.29 10.24 -15.24
CA PHE A 110 -1.10 10.68 -15.17
C PHE A 110 -1.51 11.50 -16.40
N ASN A 111 -0.63 12.36 -16.91
CA ASN A 111 -0.90 13.14 -18.13
C ASN A 111 -1.06 12.22 -19.34
N VAL A 112 -0.13 11.28 -19.56
CA VAL A 112 -0.21 10.30 -20.66
C VAL A 112 -1.47 9.44 -20.56
N ALA A 113 -1.82 8.98 -19.36
CA ALA A 113 -3.04 8.21 -19.14
C ALA A 113 -4.28 9.04 -19.50
N LYS A 114 -4.36 10.28 -19.05
CA LYS A 114 -5.47 11.19 -19.38
C LYS A 114 -5.58 11.48 -20.87
N GLU A 115 -4.48 11.78 -21.54
CA GLU A 115 -4.44 12.02 -23.00
C GLU A 115 -4.96 10.83 -23.82
N LYS A 116 -4.70 9.61 -23.35
CA LYS A 116 -5.13 8.38 -24.00
C LYS A 116 -6.49 7.85 -23.54
N GLY A 117 -7.15 8.52 -22.59
CA GLY A 117 -8.39 8.03 -21.99
C GLY A 117 -8.20 6.73 -21.19
N LEU A 118 -7.01 6.54 -20.63
CA LEU A 118 -6.62 5.37 -19.85
C LEU A 118 -6.59 5.68 -18.36
N MET A 119 -6.43 4.63 -17.57
CA MET A 119 -6.24 4.70 -16.14
C MET A 119 -4.84 4.20 -15.81
N VAL A 120 -4.14 4.95 -14.97
CA VAL A 120 -2.97 4.47 -14.22
C VAL A 120 -3.25 4.68 -12.73
N GLN A 121 -2.86 3.71 -11.89
CA GLN A 121 -3.08 3.77 -10.44
C GLN A 121 -2.03 2.97 -9.67
N CYS A 122 -1.62 3.47 -8.51
CA CYS A 122 -0.74 2.74 -7.59
C CYS A 122 -1.50 1.66 -6.79
N TYR A 123 -0.87 0.50 -6.55
CA TYR A 123 -1.46 -0.64 -5.85
C TYR A 123 -1.59 -0.45 -4.33
N GLN A 124 -2.33 0.54 -3.82
CA GLN A 124 -2.41 0.81 -2.37
C GLN A 124 -3.32 -0.14 -1.59
N ASN A 125 -2.93 -1.41 -1.51
CA ASN A 125 -3.69 -2.47 -0.86
C ASN A 125 -3.88 -2.28 0.66
N ARG A 126 -2.99 -1.55 1.32
CA ARG A 126 -3.04 -1.31 2.77
C ARG A 126 -4.14 -0.35 3.20
N ARG A 127 -4.86 0.28 2.28
CA ARG A 127 -6.18 0.89 2.58
C ARG A 127 -7.20 -0.15 3.10
N PHE A 128 -6.91 -1.44 2.91
CA PHE A 128 -7.70 -2.57 3.38
C PHE A 128 -6.97 -3.41 4.44
N ASP A 129 -5.96 -2.86 5.11
CA ASP A 129 -5.40 -3.46 6.31
C ASP A 129 -6.46 -3.44 7.43
N SER A 130 -6.61 -4.57 8.15
CA SER A 130 -7.62 -4.75 9.18
C SER A 130 -7.51 -3.74 10.34
N ASP A 131 -6.28 -3.38 10.72
CA ASP A 131 -5.98 -2.43 11.79
C ASP A 131 -6.36 -0.99 11.42
N PHE A 132 -6.11 -0.60 10.17
CA PHE A 132 -6.53 0.69 9.62
C PHE A 132 -8.05 0.80 9.53
N LEU A 133 -8.72 -0.19 8.96
CA LEU A 133 -10.19 -0.23 8.84
C LEU A 133 -10.86 -0.17 10.23
N THR A 134 -10.31 -0.89 11.21
CA THR A 134 -10.82 -0.87 12.59
C THR A 134 -10.65 0.50 13.22
N THR A 135 -9.49 1.13 13.01
CA THR A 135 -9.23 2.48 13.53
C THR A 135 -10.20 3.50 12.94
N GLN A 136 -10.48 3.45 11.63
CA GLN A 136 -11.48 4.28 10.97
C GLN A 136 -12.87 4.08 11.59
N LYS A 137 -13.32 2.83 11.74
CA LYS A 137 -14.59 2.50 12.39
C LYS A 137 -14.71 3.08 13.80
N VAL A 138 -13.63 3.02 14.58
CA VAL A 138 -13.61 3.57 15.95
C VAL A 138 -13.69 5.11 15.93
N ILE A 139 -12.95 5.76 15.04
CA ILE A 139 -13.01 7.21 14.84
C ILE A 139 -14.44 7.63 14.45
N GLU A 140 -15.02 6.95 13.45
CA GLU A 140 -16.36 7.22 12.92
C GLU A 140 -17.49 6.95 13.91
N SER A 141 -17.25 6.10 14.92
CA SER A 141 -18.22 5.88 16.00
C SER A 141 -18.49 7.13 16.84
N GLY A 142 -17.61 8.14 16.80
CA GLY A 142 -17.70 9.36 17.59
C GLY A 142 -17.38 9.20 19.07
N LYS A 143 -17.06 7.98 19.56
CA LYS A 143 -16.74 7.71 20.97
C LYS A 143 -15.48 8.45 21.45
N LEU A 144 -14.53 8.71 20.54
CA LEU A 144 -13.31 9.46 20.86
C LEU A 144 -13.56 10.97 21.03
N GLY A 145 -14.70 11.50 20.55
CA GLY A 145 -14.92 12.94 20.39
C GLY A 145 -14.03 13.53 19.29
N ASP A 146 -13.75 14.84 19.37
CA ASP A 146 -12.82 15.48 18.45
C ASP A 146 -11.43 14.87 18.59
N LEU A 147 -10.84 14.42 17.48
CA LEU A 147 -9.49 13.87 17.47
C LEU A 147 -8.45 14.94 17.80
N LEU A 148 -7.42 14.52 18.54
CA LEU A 148 -6.29 15.34 18.94
C LEU A 148 -4.99 14.82 18.35
N GLU A 149 -4.80 13.50 18.40
CA GLU A 149 -3.58 12.85 17.92
C GLU A 149 -3.87 11.45 17.38
N VAL A 150 -3.26 11.11 16.25
CA VAL A 150 -3.24 9.73 15.74
C VAL A 150 -1.80 9.36 15.44
N GLU A 151 -1.34 8.23 15.96
CA GLU A 151 -0.01 7.70 15.72
C GLU A 151 -0.10 6.36 14.99
N MET A 152 0.69 6.23 13.93
CA MET A 152 0.79 5.03 13.09
C MET A 152 2.22 4.51 13.10
N HIS A 153 2.38 3.22 13.41
CA HIS A 153 3.70 2.61 13.58
C HIS A 153 3.92 1.37 12.72
N TYR A 154 4.96 1.43 11.90
CA TYR A 154 5.41 0.29 11.09
C TYR A 154 6.80 -0.20 11.49
N ASP A 155 7.03 -0.34 12.80
CA ASP A 155 8.33 -0.72 13.36
C ASP A 155 8.75 -2.16 13.03
N TYR A 156 10.07 -2.40 13.06
CA TYR A 156 10.65 -3.74 13.04
C TYR A 156 11.87 -3.82 13.96
N TYR A 157 12.26 -5.05 14.28
CA TYR A 157 13.63 -5.37 14.68
C TYR A 157 14.31 -6.23 13.62
N ARG A 158 14.97 -5.57 12.66
CA ARG A 158 15.69 -6.23 11.55
C ARG A 158 17.00 -5.51 11.26
N PRO A 159 17.94 -5.43 12.21
CA PRO A 159 19.17 -4.64 12.07
C PRO A 159 20.02 -5.05 10.86
N SER A 160 19.98 -6.32 10.47
CA SER A 160 20.72 -6.83 9.31
C SER A 160 20.34 -6.16 7.99
N VAL A 161 19.11 -5.65 7.86
CA VAL A 161 18.66 -4.94 6.64
C VAL A 161 19.47 -3.65 6.44
N PRO A 162 19.38 -2.63 7.32
CA PRO A 162 20.15 -1.39 7.15
C PRO A 162 21.67 -1.61 7.29
N GLU A 163 22.13 -2.60 8.07
CA GLU A 163 23.56 -2.92 8.18
C GLU A 163 24.15 -3.42 6.86
N SER A 164 23.37 -4.17 6.07
CA SER A 164 23.81 -4.70 4.78
C SER A 164 23.90 -3.64 3.66
N VAL A 165 23.10 -2.57 3.73
CA VAL A 165 23.01 -1.54 2.69
C VAL A 165 24.09 -0.49 2.89
N LYS A 166 25.10 -0.44 2.02
CA LYS A 166 26.30 0.36 2.25
C LYS A 166 26.37 1.72 1.57
N GLU A 167 25.39 1.99 0.73
CA GLU A 167 25.23 3.26 0.02
C GLU A 167 23.77 3.66 0.07
N PHE A 168 23.51 4.95 0.19
CA PHE A 168 22.18 5.51 0.14
C PHE A 168 21.58 5.36 -1.25
N SER A 169 20.29 5.07 -1.31
CA SER A 169 19.51 5.01 -2.54
C SER A 169 18.13 5.57 -2.22
N ALA A 170 17.78 6.71 -2.80
CA ALA A 170 16.52 7.40 -2.51
C ALA A 170 15.29 6.49 -2.76
N ILE A 171 15.23 5.85 -3.94
CA ILE A 171 14.13 4.95 -4.31
C ILE A 171 14.05 3.67 -3.48
N ASN A 172 15.17 3.24 -2.88
CA ASN A 172 15.24 2.08 -1.99
C ASN A 172 15.37 2.49 -0.50
N SER A 173 15.15 3.78 -0.19
CA SER A 173 15.20 4.28 1.18
C SER A 173 14.07 3.68 2.02
N TYR A 174 14.22 3.66 3.34
CA TYR A 174 13.17 3.11 4.20
C TYR A 174 11.89 3.93 4.13
N LEU A 175 11.99 5.26 4.05
CA LEU A 175 10.83 6.13 3.87
C LEU A 175 10.07 5.77 2.58
N TYR A 176 10.75 5.61 1.43
CA TYR A 176 10.07 5.18 0.19
C TYR A 176 9.50 3.77 0.30
N GLY A 177 10.26 2.83 0.86
CA GLY A 177 9.86 1.43 0.92
C GLY A 177 8.73 1.12 1.90
N HIS A 178 8.59 1.87 2.98
CA HIS A 178 7.60 1.61 4.04
C HIS A 178 6.69 2.80 4.31
N GLY A 179 7.20 4.03 4.28
CA GLY A 179 6.41 5.24 4.47
C GLY A 179 5.37 5.45 3.36
N CYS A 180 5.60 4.95 2.15
CA CYS A 180 4.61 5.03 1.05
C CYS A 180 3.25 4.41 1.43
N HIS A 181 3.25 3.40 2.30
CA HIS A 181 2.04 2.74 2.76
C HIS A 181 1.26 3.57 3.77
N THR A 182 1.94 4.01 4.83
CA THR A 182 1.30 4.67 5.96
C THR A 182 0.99 6.13 5.63
N LEU A 183 1.80 6.78 4.80
CA LEU A 183 1.44 8.09 4.23
C LEU A 183 0.20 7.98 3.33
N ASP A 184 0.06 6.92 2.52
CA ASP A 184 -1.18 6.67 1.77
C ASP A 184 -2.40 6.60 2.68
N GLN A 185 -2.32 5.81 3.75
CA GLN A 185 -3.42 5.64 4.69
C GLN A 185 -3.84 6.99 5.29
N VAL A 186 -2.89 7.82 5.71
CA VAL A 186 -3.19 9.16 6.23
C VAL A 186 -3.85 10.03 5.16
N ILE A 187 -3.27 10.11 3.96
CA ILE A 187 -3.80 10.92 2.85
C ILE A 187 -5.21 10.46 2.48
N SER A 188 -5.44 9.15 2.39
CA SER A 188 -6.72 8.57 1.97
C SER A 188 -7.88 8.87 2.92
N TYR A 189 -7.58 9.12 4.21
CA TYR A 189 -8.60 9.30 5.23
C TYR A 189 -8.71 10.73 5.75
N PHE A 190 -7.58 11.41 5.94
CA PHE A 190 -7.51 12.78 6.44
C PHE A 190 -7.32 13.83 5.35
N GLY A 191 -6.93 13.42 4.13
CA GLY A 191 -6.70 14.32 3.01
C GLY A 191 -5.38 15.10 3.10
N VAL A 192 -5.37 16.30 2.53
CA VAL A 192 -4.18 17.16 2.43
C VAL A 192 -3.90 17.85 3.77
N PRO A 193 -2.70 17.70 4.37
CA PRO A 193 -2.33 18.37 5.61
C PRO A 193 -2.02 19.86 5.38
N ASP A 194 -2.23 20.68 6.42
CA ASP A 194 -1.88 22.11 6.43
C ASP A 194 -0.35 22.32 6.48
N HIS A 195 0.34 21.46 7.21
CA HIS A 195 1.79 21.49 7.41
C HIS A 195 2.33 20.08 7.66
N VAL A 196 3.59 19.84 7.30
CA VAL A 196 4.29 18.57 7.52
C VAL A 196 5.66 18.81 8.14
N ARG A 197 5.97 18.08 9.22
CA ARG A 197 7.31 18.06 9.84
C ARG A 197 7.95 16.70 9.61
N TYR A 198 9.25 16.72 9.28
CA TYR A 198 10.04 15.53 9.01
C TYR A 198 11.15 15.36 10.04
N ASP A 199 11.32 14.13 10.52
CA ASP A 199 12.55 13.62 11.14
C ASP A 199 12.90 12.29 10.46
N VAL A 200 13.72 12.38 9.41
CA VAL A 200 14.12 11.27 8.55
C VAL A 200 15.62 11.10 8.67
N ARG A 201 16.09 9.94 9.15
CA ARG A 201 17.48 9.78 9.65
C ARG A 201 18.20 8.58 9.06
N GLN A 202 19.52 8.68 8.95
CA GLN A 202 20.43 7.56 8.70
C GLN A 202 21.10 7.20 10.03
N LEU A 203 20.49 6.33 10.84
CA LEU A 203 20.98 6.02 12.19
C LEU A 203 22.36 5.34 12.18
N LEU A 204 22.70 4.64 11.10
CA LEU A 204 24.01 4.02 10.89
C LEU A 204 25.08 4.97 10.31
N GLY A 205 24.76 6.25 10.10
CA GLY A 205 25.67 7.29 9.60
C GLY A 205 25.34 7.80 8.20
N ASP A 206 25.88 8.97 7.85
CA ASP A 206 25.66 9.63 6.55
C ASP A 206 26.09 8.72 5.38
N GLY A 207 25.41 8.81 4.22
CA GLY A 207 25.68 7.94 3.06
C GLY A 207 25.07 6.54 3.17
N ARG A 208 24.39 6.21 4.29
CA ARG A 208 23.80 4.88 4.53
C ARG A 208 22.32 4.85 4.20
N MET A 209 21.68 3.70 4.38
CA MET A 209 20.23 3.62 4.31
C MET A 209 19.58 4.58 5.31
N ASN A 210 18.59 5.36 4.87
CA ASN A 210 17.62 5.93 5.80
C ASN A 210 16.91 4.76 6.48
N ASP A 211 16.95 4.63 7.80
CA ASP A 211 16.47 3.46 8.56
C ASP A 211 15.54 3.84 9.73
N TYR A 212 15.16 5.12 9.75
CA TYR A 212 14.24 5.73 10.68
C TYR A 212 13.48 6.88 10.02
N PHE A 213 12.19 6.98 10.29
CA PHE A 213 11.43 8.18 9.99
C PHE A 213 10.34 8.44 11.02
N ASP A 214 10.06 9.72 11.23
CA ASP A 214 8.90 10.29 11.91
C ASP A 214 8.39 11.45 11.05
N VAL A 215 7.16 11.34 10.56
CA VAL A 215 6.52 12.35 9.72
C VAL A 215 5.21 12.77 10.40
N ASP A 216 5.18 14.02 10.87
CA ASP A 216 3.99 14.60 11.49
C ASP A 216 3.22 15.43 10.46
N MET A 217 1.95 15.12 10.25
CA MET A 217 1.00 15.84 9.39
C MET A 217 -0.05 16.54 10.25
N TYR A 218 -0.28 17.83 10.01
CA TYR A 218 -1.15 18.67 10.84
C TYR A 218 -2.43 19.05 10.09
N TYR A 219 -3.57 18.97 10.77
CA TYR A 219 -4.92 19.28 10.28
C TYR A 219 -5.63 20.16 11.31
N GLY A 220 -5.42 21.47 11.26
CA GLY A 220 -5.78 22.40 12.32
C GLY A 220 -5.12 22.03 13.65
N THR A 221 -5.91 21.57 14.62
CA THR A 221 -5.41 21.12 15.93
C THR A 221 -5.06 19.64 16.00
N LEU A 222 -5.48 18.85 15.01
CA LEU A 222 -5.18 17.42 14.94
C LEU A 222 -3.77 17.21 14.39
N LYS A 223 -2.99 16.35 15.05
CA LYS A 223 -1.72 15.84 14.54
C LYS A 223 -1.84 14.35 14.19
N VAL A 224 -1.44 13.97 12.98
CA VAL A 224 -1.34 12.59 12.55
C VAL A 224 0.13 12.27 12.27
N SER A 225 0.69 11.34 13.03
CA SER A 225 2.11 10.99 12.97
C SER A 225 2.30 9.61 12.39
N VAL A 226 3.24 9.49 11.45
CA VAL A 226 3.64 8.21 10.88
C VAL A 226 5.11 7.96 11.20
N LYS A 227 5.39 6.84 11.88
CA LYS A 227 6.72 6.58 12.42
C LYS A 227 7.17 5.15 12.20
N SER A 228 8.46 4.97 11.96
CA SER A 228 9.02 3.63 11.82
C SER A 228 10.53 3.57 12.04
N SER A 229 11.02 2.42 12.48
CA SER A 229 12.45 2.12 12.60
C SER A 229 12.74 0.63 12.46
N TYR A 230 13.94 0.28 11.98
CA TYR A 230 14.47 -1.10 12.00
C TYR A 230 15.06 -1.55 13.35
N PHE A 231 15.18 -0.63 14.31
CA PHE A 231 15.82 -0.88 15.61
C PHE A 231 14.82 -0.81 16.77
N ARG A 232 13.68 -1.50 16.65
CA ARG A 232 12.65 -1.59 17.71
C ARG A 232 12.44 -3.03 18.12
N VAL A 233 13.23 -3.49 19.11
CA VAL A 233 13.13 -4.85 19.70
C VAL A 233 11.69 -5.16 20.13
N LYS A 234 11.02 -4.17 20.71
CA LYS A 234 9.58 -4.18 20.94
C LYS A 234 8.96 -3.11 20.05
N GLU A 235 8.07 -3.53 19.16
CA GLU A 235 7.34 -2.64 18.28
C GLU A 235 6.38 -1.74 19.09
N ARG A 236 6.19 -0.51 18.63
CA ARG A 236 5.10 0.36 19.11
C ARG A 236 3.75 -0.16 18.61
N PRO A 237 2.63 0.26 19.23
CA PRO A 237 1.30 -0.14 18.75
C PRO A 237 1.10 0.30 17.30
N SER A 238 0.54 -0.57 16.45
CA SER A 238 0.25 -0.25 15.04
C SER A 238 -0.52 1.07 14.90
N PHE A 239 -1.55 1.25 15.72
CA PHE A 239 -2.34 2.49 15.81
C PHE A 239 -2.56 2.91 17.25
N VAL A 240 -2.48 4.22 17.48
CA VAL A 240 -2.99 4.89 18.68
C VAL A 240 -3.78 6.11 18.23
N ALA A 241 -5.02 6.26 18.69
CA ALA A 241 -5.84 7.44 18.40
C ALA A 241 -6.34 8.05 19.70
N TYR A 242 -6.09 9.34 19.90
CA TYR A 242 -6.56 10.13 21.02
C TYR A 242 -7.57 11.17 20.55
N GLY A 243 -8.69 11.25 21.26
CA GLY A 243 -9.65 12.34 21.13
C GLY A 243 -10.03 12.93 22.48
N LYS A 244 -10.83 13.99 22.46
CA LYS A 244 -11.25 14.70 23.68
C LYS A 244 -12.00 13.85 24.71
N LYS A 245 -12.58 12.73 24.30
CA LYS A 245 -13.43 11.87 25.15
C LYS A 245 -12.86 10.48 25.38
N GLY A 246 -11.82 10.07 24.65
CA GLY A 246 -11.31 8.72 24.75
C GLY A 246 -10.09 8.46 23.90
N MET A 247 -9.62 7.22 23.94
CA MET A 247 -8.53 6.73 23.13
C MET A 247 -8.79 5.32 22.59
N PHE A 248 -8.14 5.00 21.48
CA PHE A 248 -8.08 3.67 20.92
C PHE A 248 -6.64 3.26 20.73
N ILE A 249 -6.32 2.02 21.10
CA ILE A 249 -5.00 1.43 20.88
C ILE A 249 -5.14 0.07 20.23
N LYS A 250 -4.45 -0.12 19.11
CA LYS A 250 -4.31 -1.41 18.44
C LYS A 250 -2.84 -1.76 18.28
N TYR A 251 -2.44 -2.86 18.92
CA TYR A 251 -1.03 -3.28 18.93
C TYR A 251 -0.63 -4.03 17.65
N SER A 252 -1.41 -5.04 17.26
CA SER A 252 -1.12 -5.89 16.12
C SER A 252 -1.44 -5.21 14.79
N LYS A 253 -0.59 -5.48 13.78
CA LYS A 253 -0.80 -5.13 12.39
C LYS A 253 -1.73 -6.13 11.70
N ASP A 254 -2.21 -5.78 10.52
CA ASP A 254 -2.87 -6.72 9.60
C ASP A 254 -2.04 -8.01 9.39
N LYS A 255 -2.72 -9.17 9.34
CA LYS A 255 -2.09 -10.50 9.25
C LYS A 255 -2.01 -11.06 7.83
N GLN A 256 -2.61 -10.44 6.83
CA GLN A 256 -2.64 -10.96 5.46
C GLN A 256 -1.22 -11.14 4.93
N GLU A 257 -0.33 -10.14 5.07
CA GLU A 257 1.06 -10.28 4.62
C GLU A 257 1.84 -11.36 5.39
N HIS A 258 1.54 -11.55 6.69
CA HIS A 258 2.14 -12.62 7.49
C HIS A 258 1.74 -14.00 6.96
N HIS A 259 0.44 -14.22 6.73
CA HIS A 259 -0.10 -15.45 6.15
C HIS A 259 0.47 -15.73 4.75
N LEU A 260 0.51 -14.71 3.87
CA LEU A 260 1.07 -14.86 2.52
C LEU A 260 2.56 -15.25 2.54
N LYS A 261 3.34 -14.80 3.52
CA LYS A 261 4.75 -15.22 3.70
C LYS A 261 4.90 -16.68 4.13
N LEU A 262 3.89 -17.23 4.79
CA LEU A 262 3.79 -18.64 5.19
C LEU A 262 3.10 -19.50 4.12
N PHE A 263 2.75 -18.92 2.97
CA PHE A 263 1.95 -19.56 1.93
C PHE A 263 0.55 -20.02 2.40
N TYR A 264 0.03 -19.38 3.44
CA TYR A 264 -1.37 -19.48 3.85
C TYR A 264 -2.18 -18.45 3.05
N MET A 265 -3.11 -18.90 2.21
CA MET A 265 -3.67 -18.10 1.11
C MET A 265 -5.12 -17.64 1.39
N PRO A 266 -5.65 -16.64 0.64
CA PRO A 266 -6.99 -16.08 0.86
C PRO A 266 -8.17 -17.04 0.65
N ASP A 267 -7.95 -18.25 0.17
CA ASP A 267 -8.93 -19.33 0.09
C ASP A 267 -9.20 -20.01 1.44
N ASN A 268 -8.36 -19.75 2.45
CA ASN A 268 -8.58 -20.21 3.81
C ASN A 268 -9.56 -19.27 4.54
N VAL A 269 -10.52 -19.86 5.26
CA VAL A 269 -11.64 -19.12 5.88
C VAL A 269 -11.21 -18.08 6.91
N ASP A 270 -10.11 -18.34 7.63
CA ASP A 270 -9.53 -17.50 8.69
C ASP A 270 -8.33 -16.68 8.19
N PHE A 271 -8.10 -16.60 6.88
CA PHE A 271 -7.03 -15.80 6.32
C PHE A 271 -7.16 -14.31 6.74
N GLY A 272 -6.09 -13.75 7.30
CA GLY A 272 -6.04 -12.35 7.73
C GLY A 272 -6.85 -12.06 9.00
N GLN A 273 -7.47 -13.05 9.65
CA GLN A 273 -8.29 -12.83 10.83
C GLN A 273 -7.47 -12.64 12.11
N ASP A 274 -7.84 -11.61 12.87
CA ASP A 274 -7.35 -11.41 14.22
C ASP A 274 -8.03 -12.33 15.21
N ALA A 275 -7.24 -12.85 16.16
CA ALA A 275 -7.79 -13.54 17.32
C ALA A 275 -8.23 -12.50 18.37
N PRO A 276 -9.13 -12.83 19.32
CA PRO A 276 -9.62 -11.88 20.32
C PRO A 276 -8.54 -11.18 21.16
N GLU A 277 -7.37 -11.78 21.32
CA GLU A 277 -6.18 -11.21 21.95
C GLU A 277 -5.53 -10.07 21.15
N ASP A 278 -5.73 -10.05 19.83
CA ASP A 278 -5.19 -9.06 18.89
C ASP A 278 -6.13 -7.86 18.67
N TYR A 279 -7.34 -7.92 19.22
CA TYR A 279 -8.32 -6.84 19.13
C TYR A 279 -7.81 -5.57 19.80
N GLY A 280 -8.10 -4.43 19.18
CA GLY A 280 -7.79 -3.13 19.77
C GLY A 280 -8.65 -2.84 20.99
N VAL A 281 -8.18 -1.96 21.86
CA VAL A 281 -8.88 -1.53 23.08
C VAL A 281 -9.34 -0.09 22.90
N LEU A 282 -10.65 0.13 23.08
CA LEU A 282 -11.29 1.44 23.07
C LEU A 282 -11.66 1.82 24.50
N THR A 283 -11.15 2.95 24.96
CA THR A 283 -11.39 3.50 26.30
C THR A 283 -11.98 4.90 26.17
N TRP A 284 -13.11 5.21 26.82
CA TRP A 284 -13.73 6.53 26.74
C TRP A 284 -14.56 6.88 27.96
N MET A 285 -14.82 8.18 28.12
CA MET A 285 -15.80 8.72 29.08
C MET A 285 -17.08 9.06 28.32
N ASP A 286 -18.22 8.52 28.74
CA ASP A 286 -19.51 8.90 28.15
C ASP A 286 -19.97 10.30 28.60
N ASN A 287 -21.08 10.78 28.05
CA ASN A 287 -21.61 12.11 28.37
C ASN A 287 -22.12 12.25 29.82
N THR A 288 -22.25 11.15 30.56
CA THR A 288 -22.61 11.14 31.99
C THR A 288 -21.38 11.11 32.90
N GLY A 289 -20.17 11.01 32.32
CA GLY A 289 -18.92 10.91 33.06
C GLY A 289 -18.62 9.49 33.54
N VAL A 290 -19.23 8.46 32.95
CA VAL A 290 -18.91 7.06 33.24
C VAL A 290 -17.78 6.58 32.34
N TYR A 291 -16.81 5.88 32.94
CA TYR A 291 -15.69 5.24 32.26
C TYR A 291 -16.13 3.94 31.58
N HIS A 292 -15.75 3.77 30.32
CA HIS A 292 -15.94 2.55 29.54
C HIS A 292 -14.63 2.09 28.95
N GLU A 293 -14.44 0.78 28.89
CA GLU A 293 -13.34 0.13 28.19
C GLU A 293 -13.84 -1.15 27.55
N GLU A 294 -13.57 -1.34 26.27
CA GLU A 294 -13.96 -2.55 25.55
C GLU A 294 -12.94 -2.95 24.50
N LYS A 295 -12.90 -4.25 24.19
CA LYS A 295 -12.21 -4.75 23.01
C LYS A 295 -13.07 -4.52 21.77
N VAL A 296 -12.48 -3.94 20.74
CA VAL A 296 -13.11 -3.74 19.44
C VAL A 296 -12.76 -4.90 18.53
N VAL A 297 -13.77 -5.67 18.13
CA VAL A 297 -13.61 -6.73 17.11
C VAL A 297 -13.00 -6.10 15.85
N THR A 298 -11.83 -6.61 15.45
CA THR A 298 -11.10 -6.13 14.27
C THR A 298 -11.93 -6.33 13.00
N GLU A 299 -12.03 -5.29 12.17
CA GLU A 299 -12.61 -5.37 10.83
C GLU A 299 -11.85 -6.35 9.95
N GLN A 300 -12.54 -7.06 9.06
CA GLN A 300 -11.89 -7.99 8.15
C GLN A 300 -11.08 -7.23 7.08
N GLY A 301 -9.75 -7.42 7.11
CA GLY A 301 -8.87 -6.99 6.03
C GLY A 301 -9.06 -7.87 4.78
N ASP A 302 -9.01 -7.25 3.61
CA ASP A 302 -9.07 -7.98 2.32
C ASP A 302 -8.41 -7.15 1.21
N TYR A 303 -7.20 -7.53 0.81
CA TYR A 303 -6.51 -6.89 -0.31
C TYR A 303 -7.19 -7.13 -1.68
N ALA A 304 -8.04 -8.15 -1.82
CA ALA A 304 -8.82 -8.34 -3.04
C ALA A 304 -9.79 -7.18 -3.31
N ARG A 305 -10.16 -6.40 -2.28
CA ARG A 305 -10.98 -5.19 -2.43
C ARG A 305 -10.35 -4.15 -3.35
N TYR A 306 -9.02 -4.15 -3.50
CA TYR A 306 -8.35 -3.33 -4.51
C TYR A 306 -8.79 -3.72 -5.93
N TYR A 307 -8.80 -5.02 -6.21
CA TYR A 307 -9.17 -5.56 -7.51
C TYR A 307 -10.67 -5.47 -7.77
N ASP A 308 -11.50 -5.61 -6.74
CA ASP A 308 -12.93 -5.30 -6.85
C ASP A 308 -13.12 -3.83 -7.25
N ALA A 309 -12.41 -2.88 -6.62
CA ALA A 309 -12.50 -1.47 -7.00
C ALA A 309 -11.95 -1.17 -8.42
N LEU A 310 -10.88 -1.86 -8.81
CA LEU A 310 -10.34 -1.80 -10.18
C LEU A 310 -11.39 -2.25 -11.21
N TYR A 311 -12.07 -3.37 -10.95
CA TYR A 311 -13.14 -3.88 -11.78
C TYR A 311 -14.28 -2.85 -11.89
N GLU A 312 -14.75 -2.33 -10.77
CA GLU A 312 -15.82 -1.34 -10.74
C GLU A 312 -15.46 -0.05 -11.50
N THR A 313 -14.20 0.39 -11.42
CA THR A 313 -13.72 1.57 -12.17
C THR A 313 -13.79 1.32 -13.67
N LEU A 314 -13.23 0.22 -14.14
CA LEU A 314 -13.03 -0.02 -15.58
C LEU A 314 -14.27 -0.59 -16.28
N ILE A 315 -15.09 -1.37 -15.58
CA ILE A 315 -16.27 -2.01 -16.16
C ILE A 315 -17.54 -1.19 -15.89
N ASN A 316 -17.66 -0.60 -14.70
CA ASN A 316 -18.88 0.09 -14.28
C ASN A 316 -18.73 1.63 -14.21
N GLY A 317 -17.55 2.18 -14.52
CA GLY A 317 -17.32 3.62 -14.55
C GLY A 317 -17.34 4.30 -13.19
N LYS A 318 -17.08 3.56 -12.10
CA LYS A 318 -16.90 4.19 -10.77
C LYS A 318 -15.61 5.01 -10.71
N GLU A 319 -15.54 5.90 -9.74
CA GLU A 319 -14.29 6.63 -9.46
C GLU A 319 -13.17 5.68 -9.07
N LYS A 320 -11.93 6.07 -9.40
CA LYS A 320 -10.72 5.35 -9.02
C LYS A 320 -10.63 5.23 -7.49
N LEU A 321 -10.17 4.08 -7.02
CA LEU A 321 -9.94 3.84 -5.58
C LEU A 321 -8.87 4.75 -5.00
N VAL A 322 -7.75 4.89 -5.71
CA VAL A 322 -6.63 5.74 -5.33
C VAL A 322 -6.61 6.88 -6.34
N LYS A 323 -6.83 8.10 -5.87
CA LYS A 323 -6.91 9.26 -6.75
C LYS A 323 -5.51 9.72 -7.17
N ASP A 324 -5.45 10.39 -8.31
CA ASP A 324 -4.18 10.82 -8.91
C ASP A 324 -3.48 11.86 -8.02
N ASP A 325 -4.25 12.78 -7.43
CA ASP A 325 -3.79 13.81 -6.49
C ASP A 325 -3.31 13.22 -5.15
N GLU A 326 -3.95 12.17 -4.64
CA GLU A 326 -3.47 11.43 -3.47
C GLU A 326 -2.09 10.81 -3.71
N THR A 327 -1.87 10.23 -4.90
CA THR A 327 -0.59 9.63 -5.28
C THR A 327 0.48 10.70 -5.46
N LEU A 328 0.17 11.82 -6.12
CA LEU A 328 1.09 12.95 -6.28
C LEU A 328 1.51 13.52 -4.92
N LEU A 329 0.55 13.75 -4.03
CA LEU A 329 0.86 14.22 -2.67
C LEU A 329 1.76 13.24 -1.94
N GLN A 330 1.48 11.93 -2.00
CA GLN A 330 2.33 10.93 -1.37
C GLN A 330 3.77 10.99 -1.88
N ILE A 331 3.96 10.97 -3.20
CA ILE A 331 5.32 10.98 -3.78
C ILE A 331 6.04 12.28 -3.39
N LYS A 332 5.36 13.43 -3.43
CA LYS A 332 5.90 14.69 -2.97
C LYS A 332 6.36 14.65 -1.50
N LEU A 333 5.56 14.04 -0.61
CA LEU A 333 5.93 13.90 0.80
C LEU A 333 7.16 12.99 0.97
N LEU A 334 7.24 11.90 0.22
CA LEU A 334 8.38 10.98 0.22
C LEU A 334 9.65 11.67 -0.28
N GLU A 335 9.56 12.35 -1.42
CA GLU A 335 10.67 13.07 -2.07
C GLU A 335 11.19 14.19 -1.16
N THR A 336 10.29 14.99 -0.59
CA THR A 336 10.63 16.03 0.39
C THR A 336 11.36 15.44 1.60
N GLY A 337 10.85 14.32 2.14
CA GLY A 337 11.39 13.70 3.35
C GLY A 337 12.83 13.18 3.21
N ILE A 338 13.25 12.78 2.00
CA ILE A 338 14.63 12.30 1.75
C ILE A 338 15.57 13.34 1.13
N SER A 339 15.06 14.52 0.75
CA SER A 339 15.82 15.54 0.01
C SER A 339 17.11 16.03 0.68
N GLY A 340 17.21 15.92 2.00
CA GLY A 340 18.40 16.32 2.77
C GLY A 340 19.41 15.21 3.04
N LEU A 341 19.17 13.99 2.55
CA LEU A 341 20.05 12.84 2.76
C LEU A 341 21.07 12.72 1.63
N ASN A 342 22.30 12.34 1.98
CA ASN A 342 23.39 12.02 1.05
C ASN A 342 23.75 10.55 1.12
#